data_AF-A0A419KL42-F1
#
_entry.id   AF-A0A419KL42-F1
#
_cell.length_a   1.000
_cell.length_b   1.000
_cell.length_c   1.000
_cell.angle_alpha   90.00
_cell.angle_beta   90.00
_cell.angle_gamma   90.00
#
_symmetry.space_group_name_H-M   'P 1'
#
loop_
_entity.id
_entity.type
_entity.pdbx_description
1 polymer ?
#
loop_
_entity_poly.entity_id
_entity_poly.type
_entity_poly.pdbx_seq_one_letter_code
_entity_poly.pdbx_strand_id
1 'polypeptide(L)' 'MNLVEDISKRLEEYVRILKLAKRPKREEFFKISKIAGAAMALVGIIGFSIYLLMSVLPKGI' A
#
# COMPACT_ATOMS: atom_id res chain seq x y z
N MET A 1 32.81 4.55 22.64
CA MET A 1 31.44 4.20 22.23
C MET A 1 31.56 3.33 20.98
N ASN A 2 31.29 2.04 21.07
CA ASN A 2 31.46 1.13 19.92
C ASN A 2 30.24 1.25 19.00
N LEU A 3 30.46 1.52 17.71
CA LEU A 3 29.40 1.64 16.70
C LEU A 3 28.50 0.39 16.64
N VAL A 4 29.09 -0.78 16.89
CA VAL A 4 28.41 -2.07 16.95
C VAL A 4 27.40 -2.14 18.09
N GLU A 5 27.73 -1.55 19.25
CA GLU A 5 26.83 -1.50 20.41
C GLU A 5 25.58 -0.64 20.10
N ASP A 6 25.76 0.50 19.41
CA ASP A 6 24.66 1.43 19.10
C ASP A 6 23.67 0.84 18.09
N ILE A 7 24.17 0.12 17.08
CA ILE A 7 23.33 -0.57 16.08
C ILE A 7 22.50 -1.67 16.74
N SER A 8 23.12 -2.51 17.59
CA SER A 8 22.42 -3.58 18.30
C SER A 8 21.30 -3.03 19.18
N LYS A 9 21.55 -1.91 19.88
CA LYS A 9 20.57 -1.25 20.74
C LYS A 9 19.38 -0.72 19.94
N ARG A 10 19.63 -0.06 18.80
CA ARG A 10 18.57 0.45 17.90
C ARG A 10 17.70 -0.67 17.32
N LEU A 11 18.31 -1.80 16.94
CA LEU A 11 17.56 -2.96 16.46
C LEU A 11 16.61 -3.51 17.52
N GLU A 12 17.07 -3.60 18.78
CA GLU A 12 16.23 -4.05 19.88
C GLU A 12 15.06 -3.09 20.14
N GLU A 13 15.30 -1.78 20.07
CA GLU A 13 14.25 -0.75 20.16
C GLU A 13 13.22 -0.89 19.03
N TYR A 14 13.64 -1.08 17.78
CA TYR A 14 12.72 -1.30 16.65
C TYR A 14 11.87 -2.56 16.81
N VAL A 15 12.46 -3.66 17.29
CA VAL A 15 11.71 -4.89 17.57
C VAL A 15 10.67 -4.66 18.65
N ARG A 16 10.97 -3.88 19.69
CA ARG A 16 9.98 -3.52 20.73
C ARG A 16 8.85 -2.68 20.16
N ILE A 17 9.15 -1.70 19.30
CA ILE A 17 8.13 -0.88 18.61
C ILE A 17 7.23 -1.76 17.74
N LEU A 18 7.79 -2.68 16.95
CA LEU A 18 7.01 -3.61 16.12
C LEU A 18 6.14 -4.56 16.95
N LYS A 19 6.58 -4.94 18.15
CA LYS A 19 5.79 -5.74 19.10
C LYS A 19 4.67 -4.93 19.77
N LEU A 20 4.88 -3.63 19.99
CA LEU A 20 3.88 -2.70 20.53
C LEU A 20 2.85 -2.28 19.47
N ALA A 21 3.22 -2.31 18.19
CA ALA A 21 2.31 -1.96 17.10
C ALA A 21 1.10 -2.91 17.07
N LYS A 22 -0.11 -2.33 17.10
CA LYS A 22 -1.36 -3.09 17.05
C LYS A 22 -1.52 -3.74 15.68
N ARG A 23 -1.56 -5.08 15.64
CA ARG A 23 -1.97 -5.81 14.44
C ARG A 23 -3.46 -5.53 14.15
N PRO A 24 -3.84 -5.15 12.91
CA PRO A 24 -5.22 -4.86 12.59
C PRO A 24 -6.08 -6.12 12.73
N LYS A 25 -7.31 -5.95 13.25
CA LYS A 25 -8.29 -7.05 13.23
C LYS A 25 -8.73 -7.32 11.79
N ARG A 26 -9.17 -8.55 11.50
CA ARG A 26 -9.64 -8.93 10.15
C ARG A 26 -10.73 -7.97 9.64
N GLU A 27 -11.67 -7.58 10.50
CA GLU A 27 -12.75 -6.64 10.16
C GLU A 27 -12.23 -5.24 9.80
N GLU A 28 -11.32 -4.67 10.60
CA GLU A 28 -10.68 -3.37 10.33
C GLU A 28 -9.92 -3.41 9.00
N PHE A 29 -9.18 -4.50 8.75
CA PHE A 29 -8.45 -4.72 7.51
C PHE A 29 -9.40 -4.78 6.29
N PHE A 30 -10.50 -5.54 6.38
CA PHE A 30 -11.47 -5.63 5.29
C PHE A 30 -12.17 -4.29 5.03
N LYS A 31 -12.45 -3.50 6.06
CA LYS A 31 -13.07 -2.17 5.89
C LYS A 31 -12.18 -1.23 5.07
N ILE A 32 -10.90 -1.16 5.42
CA ILE A 32 -9.91 -0.33 4.70
C ILE A 32 -9.68 -0.89 3.29
N SER A 33 -9.50 -2.21 3.16
CA SER A 33 -9.23 -2.86 1.87
C SER A 33 -10.37 -2.67 0.87
N LYS A 34 -11.63 -2.67 1.32
CA LYS A 34 -12.78 -2.39 0.45
C LYS A 34 -12.75 -0.97 -0.10
N ILE A 35 -12.46 0.02 0.73
CA ILE A 35 -12.38 1.42 0.31
C ILE A 35 -11.19 1.63 -0.64
N ALA A 36 -10.02 1.09 -0.29
CA ALA A 36 -8.83 1.16 -1.12
C ALA A 36 -9.03 0.47 -2.47
N GLY A 37 -9.62 -0.74 -2.47
CA GLY A 37 -9.95 -1.48 -3.69
C GLY A 37 -10.95 -0.75 -4.57
N ALA A 38 -11.98 -0.13 -3.98
CA ALA A 38 -12.93 0.69 -4.72
C ALA A 38 -12.26 1.91 -5.38
N ALA A 39 -11.35 2.59 -4.66
CA ALA A 39 -10.60 3.71 -5.22
C ALA A 39 -9.68 3.29 -6.37
N MET A 40 -8.94 2.19 -6.21
CA MET A 40 -8.08 1.63 -7.26
C MET A 40 -8.89 1.24 -8.50
N ALA A 41 -10.04 0.58 -8.32
CA ALA A 41 -10.91 0.20 -9.42
C ALA A 41 -11.47 1.41 -10.16
N LEU A 42 -11.93 2.44 -9.43
CA LEU A 42 -12.49 3.65 -10.03
C LEU A 42 -11.45 4.41 -10.86
N VAL A 43 -10.27 4.67 -10.29
CA VAL A 43 -9.17 5.35 -11.00
C VAL A 43 -8.69 4.51 -12.19
N GLY A 44 -8.59 3.19 -12.01
CA GLY A 44 -8.23 2.25 -13.07
C GLY A 44 -9.21 2.27 -14.24
N ILE A 45 -10.52 2.26 -13.98
CA ILE A 45 -11.55 2.34 -15.01
C ILE A 45 -11.49 3.67 -15.76
N ILE A 46 -11.30 4.79 -15.06
CA ILE A 46 -11.20 6.10 -15.68
C ILE A 46 -9.97 6.15 -16.61
N GLY A 47 -8.80 5.77 -16.11
CA GLY A 47 -7.57 5.73 -16.91
C GLY A 47 -7.67 4.75 -18.09
N PHE A 48 -8.26 3.57 -17.86
CA PHE A 48 -8.49 2.57 -18.89
C PHE A 48 -9.46 3.06 -19.98
N SER A 49 -10.51 3.78 -19.59
CA SER A 49 -11.48 4.37 -20.53
C SER A 49 -10.81 5.41 -21.41
N ILE A 50 -9.99 6.29 -20.83
CA ILE A 50 -9.20 7.28 -21.58
C ILE A 50 -8.25 6.57 -22.56
N TYR A 51 -7.55 5.53 -22.12
CA TYR A 51 -6.65 4.73 -22.98
C TYR A 51 -7.40 4.08 -24.15
N LEU A 52 -8.55 3.45 -23.89
CA LEU A 52 -9.36 2.83 -24.93
C LEU A 52 -9.79 3.87 -25.99
N LEU A 53 -10.28 5.02 -25.54
CA LEU A 53 -10.78 6.08 -26.43
C LEU A 53 -9.67 6.76 -27.23
N MET A 54 -8.52 7.04 -26.61
CA MET A 54 -7.46 7.82 -27.26
C MET A 54 -6.41 6.98 -27.99
N SER A 55 -6.17 5.74 -27.56
CA SER A 55 -5.12 4.90 -28.15
C SER A 55 -5.68 3.74 -28.96
N VAL A 56 -6.78 3.11 -28.54
CA VAL A 56 -7.27 1.88 -29.19
C VAL A 56 -8.21 2.21 -30.34
N LEU A 57 -9.20 3.08 -30.12
CA LEU A 57 -10.13 3.49 -31.19
C LEU A 57 -9.43 4.08 -32.43
N PRO A 58 -8.50 5.04 -32.31
CA PRO A 58 -7.85 5.66 -33.48
C PRO A 58 -6.89 4.73 -34.23
N LYS A 59 -6.46 3.63 -33.61
CA LYS A 59 -5.61 2.61 -34.25
C LYS A 59 -6.43 1.53 -34.99
N GLY A 60 -7.72 1.43 -34.69
CA GLY A 60 -8.63 0.44 -35.28
C GLY A 60 -9.44 0.97 -36.47
N ILE A 61 -9.43 2.29 -36.71
CA ILE A 61 -9.90 2.94 -37.94
C ILE A 61 -8.74 3.16 -38.91
#